data_AF-A0A2P1P8H3-F1
#
_entry.id   AF-A0A2P1P8H3-F1
#
_cell.length_a   1.000
_cell.length_b   1.000
_cell.length_c   1.000
_cell.angle_alpha   90.00
_cell.angle_beta   90.00
_cell.angle_gamma   90.00
#
_symmetry.space_group_name_H-M   'P 1'
#
loop_
_entity.id
_entity.type
_entity.pdbx_description
1 polymer ?
#
loop_
_entity_poly.entity_id
_entity_poly.type
_entity_poly.pdbx_seq_one_letter_code
_entity_poly.pdbx_strand_id
1 'polypeptide(L)'
;MFRKLLPFINLFFILIIGLGMLPFLRSSIMGLQGDLSNKQSSISKAIEELNQRQKKLEADEEELKKKLEEQIAAQTKKDARRKDKADKDKLIDPTKVSSGSKNNLTLSAIVATGGESYCLINDTILRQGDEISPYKVVLITQDYVLLTDEDENSFKLQLN
;
A
#
# COMPACT_ATOMS: atom_id res chain seq x y z
N MET A 1 -17.86 -1.79 86.50
CA MET A 1 -17.03 -2.75 85.74
C MET A 1 -17.31 -2.80 84.22
N PHE A 2 -18.01 -1.83 83.59
CA PHE A 2 -18.44 -1.93 82.17
C PHE A 2 -17.57 -1.22 81.12
N ARG A 3 -16.50 -0.51 81.51
CA ARG A 3 -15.67 0.26 80.56
C ARG A 3 -14.77 -0.58 79.63
N LYS A 4 -14.68 -1.91 79.83
CA LYS A 4 -13.82 -2.79 79.02
C LYS A 4 -14.54 -3.51 77.87
N LEU A 5 -15.87 -3.40 77.73
CA LEU A 5 -16.63 -4.11 76.68
C LEU A 5 -16.80 -3.33 75.36
N LEU A 6 -16.71 -1.99 75.42
CA LEU A 6 -16.87 -1.11 74.26
C LEU A 6 -15.90 -1.39 73.08
N PRO A 7 -14.59 -1.65 73.30
CA PRO A 7 -13.67 -1.94 72.19
C PRO A 7 -13.93 -3.29 71.52
N PHE A 8 -14.47 -4.28 72.26
CA PHE A 8 -14.78 -5.59 71.70
C PHE A 8 -15.98 -5.55 70.74
N ILE A 9 -16.99 -4.73 71.03
CA ILE A 9 -18.16 -4.55 70.16
C ILE A 9 -17.74 -3.88 68.84
N ASN A 10 -16.90 -2.84 68.90
CA ASN A 10 -16.37 -2.21 67.68
C ASN A 10 -15.52 -3.17 66.83
N LEU A 11 -14.70 -4.00 67.46
CA LEU A 11 -13.90 -5.00 66.73
C LEU A 11 -14.79 -6.05 66.06
N PHE A 12 -15.84 -6.51 66.75
CA PHE A 12 -16.78 -7.50 66.21
C PHE A 12 -17.59 -6.94 65.04
N PHE A 13 -18.02 -5.67 65.11
CA PHE A 13 -18.71 -5.00 64.00
C PHE A 13 -17.83 -4.84 62.77
N ILE A 14 -16.56 -4.44 62.95
CA ILE A 14 -15.60 -4.35 61.83
C ILE A 14 -15.35 -5.73 61.21
N LEU A 15 -15.26 -6.78 62.04
CA LEU A 15 -15.06 -8.15 61.57
C LEU A 15 -16.27 -8.66 60.78
N ILE A 16 -17.50 -8.39 61.25
CA ILE A 16 -18.75 -8.78 60.56
C ILE A 16 -18.91 -8.02 59.25
N ILE A 17 -18.62 -6.72 59.21
CA ILE A 17 -18.66 -5.92 57.97
C ILE A 17 -17.59 -6.42 56.99
N GLY A 18 -16.37 -6.71 57.46
CA GLY A 18 -15.29 -7.27 56.65
C GLY A 18 -15.62 -8.66 56.07
N LEU A 19 -16.23 -9.55 56.85
CA LEU A 19 -16.69 -10.86 56.40
C LEU A 19 -17.92 -10.79 55.49
N GLY A 20 -18.81 -9.80 55.70
CA GLY A 20 -19.98 -9.56 54.85
C GLY A 20 -19.63 -9.03 53.46
N MET A 21 -18.49 -8.35 53.31
CA MET A 21 -17.99 -7.82 52.03
C MET A 21 -17.19 -8.85 51.21
N LEU A 22 -16.74 -9.95 51.81
CA LEU A 22 -16.06 -11.06 51.12
C LEU A 22 -16.85 -11.65 49.94
N PRO A 23 -18.16 -11.95 50.06
CA PRO A 23 -18.95 -12.47 48.93
C PRO A 23 -19.11 -11.45 47.79
N PHE A 24 -19.20 -10.16 48.11
CA PHE A 24 -19.26 -9.09 47.11
C PHE A 24 -17.94 -8.99 46.33
N LEU A 25 -16.80 -8.99 47.02
CA LEU A 25 -15.48 -9.03 46.40
C LEU A 25 -15.27 -10.27 45.52
N ARG A 26 -15.71 -11.45 45.95
CA ARG A 26 -15.65 -12.68 45.14
C ARG A 26 -16.51 -12.58 43.88
N SER A 27 -17.72 -12.03 44.00
CA SER A 27 -18.62 -11.83 42.86
C SER A 27 -18.02 -10.86 41.83
N SER A 28 -17.41 -9.75 42.27
CA SER A 28 -16.73 -8.80 41.38
C SER A 28 -15.51 -9.41 40.69
N ILE A 29 -14.70 -10.21 41.39
CA ILE A 29 -13.54 -10.91 40.81
C ILE A 29 -13.99 -11.95 39.78
N MET A 30 -15.05 -12.70 40.06
CA MET A 30 -15.59 -13.71 39.15
C MET A 30 -16.21 -13.08 37.89
N GLY A 31 -16.91 -11.95 38.03
CA GLY A 31 -17.39 -11.16 36.88
C GLY A 31 -16.24 -10.63 36.01
N LEU A 32 -15.19 -10.12 36.64
CA LEU A 32 -14.00 -9.63 35.93
C LEU A 32 -13.27 -10.76 35.18
N GLN A 33 -13.17 -11.95 35.77
CA GLN A 33 -12.62 -13.13 35.09
C GLN A 33 -13.49 -13.58 33.90
N GLY A 34 -14.83 -13.53 34.05
CA GLY A 34 -15.75 -13.83 32.96
C GLY A 34 -15.60 -12.88 31.77
N ASP A 35 -15.49 -11.57 32.04
CA ASP A 35 -15.27 -10.56 31.00
C ASP A 35 -13.91 -10.69 30.32
N LEU A 36 -12.86 -11.02 31.07
CA LEU A 36 -11.53 -11.31 30.52
C LEU A 36 -11.54 -12.56 29.64
N SER A 37 -12.21 -13.63 30.09
CA SER A 37 -12.33 -14.88 29.32
C SER A 37 -13.10 -14.66 28.01
N ASN A 38 -14.19 -13.90 28.04
CA ASN A 38 -14.95 -13.55 26.84
C ASN A 38 -14.14 -12.68 25.87
N LYS A 39 -13.44 -11.66 26.37
CA LYS A 39 -12.55 -10.82 25.54
C LYS A 39 -11.41 -11.64 24.93
N GLN A 40 -10.81 -12.56 25.71
CA GLN A 40 -9.76 -13.44 25.24
C GLN A 40 -10.26 -14.38 24.14
N SER A 41 -11.46 -14.95 24.29
CA SER A 41 -12.11 -15.78 23.26
C SER A 41 -12.36 -14.99 21.96
N SER A 42 -12.84 -13.74 22.06
CA SER A 42 -13.01 -12.86 20.90
C SER A 42 -11.69 -12.51 20.21
N ILE A 43 -10.62 -12.27 21.00
CA ILE A 43 -9.28 -12.00 20.46
C ILE A 43 -8.72 -13.23 19.75
N SER A 44 -8.87 -14.42 20.33
CA SER A 44 -8.43 -15.68 19.68
C SER A 44 -9.12 -15.90 18.34
N LYS A 45 -10.43 -15.65 18.26
CA LYS A 45 -11.18 -15.73 16.98
C LYS A 45 -10.69 -14.70 15.96
N ALA A 46 -10.46 -13.46 16.39
CA ALA A 46 -9.95 -12.41 15.50
C ALA A 46 -8.54 -12.74 14.97
N ILE A 47 -7.67 -13.31 15.81
CA ILE A 47 -6.34 -13.77 15.39
C ILE A 47 -6.45 -14.91 14.39
N GLU A 48 -7.38 -15.84 14.58
CA GLU A 48 -7.58 -16.95 13.67
C GLU A 48 -8.11 -16.49 12.30
N GLU A 49 -9.04 -15.54 12.27
CA GLU A 49 -9.49 -14.89 11.03
C GLU A 49 -8.35 -14.13 10.32
N LEU A 50 -7.48 -13.43 11.06
CA LEU A 50 -6.32 -12.76 10.48
C LEU A 50 -5.32 -13.75 9.86
N ASN A 51 -5.03 -14.86 10.56
CA ASN A 51 -4.16 -15.92 10.03
C ASN A 51 -4.76 -16.57 8.76
N GLN A 52 -6.07 -16.76 8.71
CA GLN A 52 -6.74 -17.28 7.51
C GLN A 52 -6.65 -16.29 6.34
N ARG A 53 -6.83 -14.98 6.60
CA ARG A 53 -6.65 -13.94 5.57
C ARG A 53 -5.22 -13.87 5.07
N GLN A 54 -4.24 -13.99 5.96
CA GLN A 54 -2.82 -13.99 5.57
C GLN A 54 -2.50 -15.17 4.65
N LYS A 55 -2.92 -16.39 4.99
CA LYS A 55 -2.76 -17.55 4.11
C LYS A 55 -3.41 -17.38 2.74
N LYS A 56 -4.56 -16.70 2.69
CA LYS A 56 -5.24 -16.41 1.43
C LYS A 56 -4.44 -15.41 0.58
N LEU A 57 -3.91 -14.35 1.20
CA LEU A 57 -3.06 -13.38 0.51
C LEU A 57 -1.79 -14.02 -0.05
N GLU A 58 -1.14 -14.90 0.72
CA GLU A 58 0.05 -15.64 0.26
C GLU A 58 -0.28 -16.51 -0.98
N ALA A 59 -1.43 -17.19 -0.98
CA ALA A 59 -1.87 -17.98 -2.14
C ALA A 59 -2.22 -17.11 -3.36
N ASP A 60 -2.88 -15.97 -3.14
CA ASP A 60 -3.24 -15.03 -4.21
C ASP A 60 -1.97 -14.39 -4.82
N GLU A 61 -0.94 -14.10 -4.01
CA GLU A 61 0.36 -13.61 -4.48
C GLU A 61 1.12 -14.64 -5.34
N GLU A 62 1.10 -15.92 -4.95
CA GLU A 62 1.70 -16.99 -5.77
C GLU A 62 0.98 -17.14 -7.10
N GLU A 63 -0.36 -17.05 -7.12
CA GLU A 63 -1.13 -17.13 -8.36
C GLU A 63 -0.85 -15.92 -9.28
N LEU A 64 -0.73 -14.72 -8.71
CA LEU A 64 -0.37 -13.50 -9.44
C LEU A 64 1.03 -13.57 -10.02
N LYS A 65 2.02 -14.05 -9.26
CA LYS A 65 3.40 -14.25 -9.75
C LYS A 65 3.43 -15.23 -10.91
N LYS A 66 2.71 -16.36 -10.79
CA LYS A 66 2.63 -17.35 -11.87
C LYS A 66 2.00 -16.78 -13.14
N LYS A 67 0.91 -16.01 -13.01
CA LYS A 67 0.28 -15.32 -14.15
C LYS A 67 1.21 -14.29 -14.79
N LEU A 68 1.99 -13.56 -13.98
CA LEU A 68 2.95 -12.58 -14.47
C LEU A 68 4.08 -13.25 -15.26
N GLU A 69 4.64 -14.34 -14.73
CA GLU A 69 5.68 -15.13 -15.43
C GLU A 69 5.16 -15.72 -16.74
N GLU A 70 3.93 -16.23 -16.75
CA GLU A 70 3.28 -16.75 -17.97
C GLU A 70 3.09 -15.65 -19.03
N GLN A 71 2.68 -14.44 -18.62
CA GLN A 71 2.54 -13.30 -19.53
C GLN A 71 3.89 -12.84 -20.10
N ILE A 72 4.94 -12.76 -19.27
CA ILE A 72 6.29 -12.40 -19.72
C ILE A 72 6.83 -13.43 -20.71
N ALA A 73 6.62 -14.72 -20.46
CA ALA A 73 7.01 -15.80 -21.39
C ALA A 73 6.21 -15.75 -22.71
N ALA A 74 4.93 -15.40 -22.67
CA ALA A 74 4.11 -15.24 -23.86
C ALA A 74 4.50 -14.00 -24.70
N GLN A 75 4.89 -12.91 -24.04
CA GLN A 75 5.26 -11.64 -24.67
C GLN A 75 6.66 -11.72 -25.30
N THR A 76 7.65 -12.29 -24.60
CA THR A 76 9.00 -12.54 -25.15
C THR A 76 8.97 -13.42 -26.41
N LYS A 77 8.04 -14.38 -26.53
CA LYS A 77 7.84 -15.15 -27.77
C LYS A 77 7.22 -14.33 -28.92
N LYS A 78 6.35 -13.36 -28.62
CA LYS A 78 5.79 -12.45 -29.63
C LYS A 78 6.85 -11.46 -30.14
N ASP A 79 7.72 -10.98 -29.26
CA ASP A 79 8.79 -10.04 -29.61
C ASP A 79 9.92 -10.70 -30.41
N ALA A 80 10.27 -11.96 -30.11
CA ALA A 80 11.21 -12.74 -30.91
C ALA A 80 10.71 -12.94 -32.36
N ARG A 81 9.41 -13.23 -32.57
CA ARG A 81 8.83 -13.34 -33.92
C ARG A 81 8.76 -12.01 -34.68
N ARG A 82 8.71 -10.87 -33.99
CA ARG A 82 8.73 -9.54 -34.62
C ARG A 82 10.14 -9.16 -35.09
N LYS A 83 11.20 -9.61 -34.41
CA LYS A 83 12.59 -9.40 -34.84
C LYS A 83 12.94 -10.17 -36.12
N ASP A 84 12.52 -11.43 -36.24
CA ASP A 84 12.79 -12.24 -37.44
C ASP A 84 12.11 -11.70 -38.72
N LYS A 85 11.02 -10.92 -38.57
CA LYS A 85 10.37 -10.21 -39.69
C LYS A 85 10.99 -8.86 -40.00
N ALA A 86 11.62 -8.20 -39.02
CA ALA A 86 12.25 -6.89 -39.20
C ALA A 86 13.64 -6.97 -39.84
N ASP A 87 14.37 -8.07 -39.65
CA ASP A 87 15.71 -8.25 -40.22
C ASP A 87 15.72 -8.54 -41.73
N LYS A 88 14.56 -8.80 -42.36
CA LYS A 88 14.45 -8.89 -43.82
C LYS A 88 14.18 -7.56 -44.53
N ASP A 89 13.74 -6.52 -43.80
CA ASP A 89 13.31 -5.23 -44.39
C ASP A 89 14.19 -4.03 -44.01
N LYS A 90 15.33 -4.21 -43.32
CA LYS A 90 16.19 -3.10 -42.90
C LYS A 90 17.57 -3.09 -43.54
N LEU A 91 17.60 -2.86 -44.84
CA LEU A 91 18.64 -2.00 -45.43
C LEU A 91 18.11 -0.56 -45.38
N ILE A 92 18.10 0.05 -44.18
CA ILE A 92 17.78 1.47 -44.02
C ILE A 92 18.93 2.12 -43.26
N ASP A 93 19.51 3.09 -43.96
CA ASP A 93 20.64 3.95 -43.65
C ASP A 93 20.63 4.52 -42.21
N PRO A 94 21.71 4.39 -41.41
CA PRO A 94 21.77 4.85 -40.02
C PRO A 94 21.82 6.38 -39.83
N THR A 95 21.63 7.20 -40.86
CA THR A 95 21.73 8.68 -40.73
C THR A 95 20.44 9.40 -40.32
N LYS A 96 19.34 8.70 -40.03
CA LYS A 96 18.06 9.35 -39.67
C LYS A 96 17.70 9.18 -38.19
N VAL A 97 18.55 9.69 -37.31
CA VAL A 97 18.09 10.14 -35.99
C VAL A 97 17.39 11.47 -36.23
N SER A 98 16.07 11.46 -36.42
CA SER A 98 15.34 12.72 -36.51
C SER A 98 15.29 13.34 -35.11
N SER A 99 16.24 14.23 -34.82
CA SER A 99 16.10 15.32 -33.85
C SER A 99 15.04 16.33 -34.32
N GLY A 100 13.90 15.82 -34.77
CA GLY A 100 12.79 16.59 -35.29
C GLY A 100 11.78 16.80 -34.18
N SER A 101 11.79 17.99 -33.62
CA SER A 101 10.69 18.60 -32.87
C SER A 101 9.39 18.48 -33.68
N LYS A 102 8.70 17.33 -33.60
CA LYS A 102 7.41 17.11 -34.25
C LYS A 102 6.23 17.53 -33.38
N ASN A 103 6.47 17.83 -32.11
CA ASN A 103 5.41 18.07 -31.15
C ASN A 103 5.62 19.47 -30.58
N ASN A 104 4.58 20.30 -30.64
CA ASN A 104 4.55 21.68 -30.17
C ASN A 104 4.55 21.75 -28.62
N LEU A 105 5.30 20.86 -27.98
CA LEU A 105 5.39 20.70 -26.53
C LEU A 105 6.71 21.30 -26.07
N THR A 106 6.62 22.22 -25.13
CA THR A 106 7.76 22.94 -24.57
C THR A 106 7.85 22.60 -23.11
N LEU A 107 8.89 21.85 -22.72
CA LEU A 107 9.17 21.57 -21.31
C LEU A 107 9.82 22.81 -20.70
N SER A 108 9.12 23.41 -19.75
CA SER A 108 9.54 24.67 -19.13
C SER A 108 10.19 24.46 -17.76
N ALA A 109 9.75 23.44 -17.02
CA ALA A 109 10.30 23.13 -15.70
C ALA A 109 10.05 21.68 -15.32
N ILE A 110 10.93 21.15 -14.47
CA ILE A 110 10.74 19.90 -13.74
C ILE A 110 10.92 20.21 -12.26
N VAL A 111 9.97 19.80 -11.43
CA VAL A 111 10.00 20.03 -9.99
C VAL A 111 9.78 18.71 -9.27
N ALA A 112 10.73 18.32 -8.41
CA ALA A 112 10.56 17.20 -7.50
C ALA A 112 10.38 17.74 -6.08
N THR A 113 9.28 17.40 -5.41
CA THR A 113 9.00 17.85 -4.04
C THR A 113 8.27 16.75 -3.27
N GLY A 114 8.77 16.40 -2.08
CA GLY A 114 8.08 15.46 -1.18
C GLY A 114 7.93 14.03 -1.73
N GLY A 115 8.78 13.62 -2.69
CA GLY A 115 8.70 12.32 -3.34
C GLY A 115 7.80 12.28 -4.58
N GLU A 116 7.11 13.37 -4.89
CA GLU A 116 6.34 13.53 -6.12
C GLU A 116 7.13 14.35 -7.14
N SER A 117 6.98 13.99 -8.43
CA SER A 117 7.60 14.71 -9.54
C SER A 117 6.53 15.34 -10.41
N TYR A 118 6.77 16.59 -10.78
CA TYR A 118 5.90 17.44 -11.58
C TYR A 118 6.68 17.99 -12.76
N CYS A 119 6.02 18.18 -13.88
CA CYS A 119 6.57 18.88 -15.02
C CYS A 119 5.63 19.98 -15.50
N LEU A 120 6.20 21.05 -16.05
CA LEU A 120 5.48 22.14 -16.69
C LEU A 120 5.65 22.01 -18.20
N ILE A 121 4.59 21.62 -18.90
CA ILE A 121 4.57 21.46 -20.35
C ILE A 121 3.51 22.39 -20.92
N ASN A 122 3.89 23.31 -21.82
CA ASN A 122 2.98 24.31 -22.42
C ASN A 122 2.10 25.02 -21.36
N ASP A 123 2.74 25.54 -20.31
CA ASP A 123 2.09 26.21 -19.18
C ASP A 123 1.09 25.34 -18.37
N THR A 124 1.08 24.03 -18.59
CA THR A 124 0.26 23.07 -17.86
C THR A 124 1.13 22.24 -16.92
N ILE A 125 0.76 22.20 -15.63
CA ILE A 125 1.44 21.36 -14.63
C ILE A 125 0.87 19.95 -14.74
N LEU A 126 1.75 18.98 -14.97
CA LEU A 126 1.41 17.58 -15.13
C LEU A 126 2.22 16.73 -14.15
N ARG A 127 1.61 15.63 -13.69
CA ARG A 127 2.21 14.59 -12.87
C ARG A 127 2.42 13.32 -13.68
N GLN A 128 3.15 12.38 -13.10
CA GLN A 128 3.29 11.05 -13.69
C GLN A 128 1.91 10.38 -13.76
N GLY A 129 1.54 9.91 -14.96
CA GLY A 129 0.24 9.30 -15.26
C GLY A 129 -0.77 10.27 -15.89
N ASP A 130 -0.54 11.58 -15.83
CA ASP A 130 -1.43 12.57 -16.43
C ASP A 130 -1.37 12.54 -17.96
N GLU A 131 -2.45 12.99 -18.59
CA GLU A 131 -2.63 13.00 -20.04
C GLU A 131 -2.69 14.45 -20.55
N ILE A 132 -1.85 14.75 -21.54
CA ILE A 132 -1.81 15.99 -22.32
C ILE A 132 -2.01 15.62 -23.78
N SER A 133 -3.27 15.62 -24.23
CA SER A 133 -3.67 15.12 -25.54
C SER A 133 -2.74 15.56 -26.67
N PRO A 134 -2.25 14.62 -27.52
CA PRO A 134 -2.53 13.18 -27.54
C PRO A 134 -1.62 12.31 -26.63
N TYR A 135 -0.82 12.91 -25.75
CA TYR A 135 0.24 12.23 -25.03
C TYR A 135 -0.11 11.91 -23.58
N LYS A 136 0.55 10.89 -23.04
CA LYS A 136 0.53 10.51 -21.63
C LYS A 136 1.91 10.63 -21.02
N VAL A 137 1.98 11.20 -19.81
CA VAL A 137 3.21 11.31 -19.02
C VAL A 137 3.50 9.96 -18.36
N VAL A 138 4.53 9.26 -18.82
CA VAL A 138 4.88 7.92 -18.30
C VAL A 138 5.90 8.01 -17.18
N LEU A 139 6.89 8.90 -17.32
CA LEU A 139 7.98 9.04 -16.36
C LEU A 139 8.44 10.49 -16.31
N ILE A 140 8.61 11.02 -15.11
CA ILE A 140 9.25 12.31 -14.87
C ILE A 140 10.57 12.03 -14.16
N THR A 141 11.68 12.45 -14.75
CA THR A 141 13.01 12.38 -14.15
C THR A 141 13.56 13.79 -13.96
N GLN A 142 14.74 13.93 -13.35
CA GLN A 142 15.36 15.25 -13.18
C GLN A 142 15.79 15.93 -14.49
N ASP A 143 16.11 15.13 -15.52
CA ASP A 143 16.70 15.64 -16.77
C ASP A 143 15.73 15.61 -17.96
N TYR A 144 14.71 14.75 -17.90
CA TYR A 144 13.76 14.57 -18.98
C TYR A 144 12.40 14.06 -18.50
N VAL A 145 11.38 14.30 -19.33
CA VAL A 145 10.05 13.71 -19.21
C VAL A 145 9.86 12.71 -20.36
N LEU A 146 9.38 11.51 -20.03
CA LEU A 146 9.00 10.51 -21.02
C LEU A 146 7.50 10.61 -21.28
N LEU A 147 7.16 10.86 -22.54
CA LEU A 147 5.80 10.93 -23.03
C LEU A 147 5.54 9.77 -23.99
N THR A 148 4.33 9.25 -23.97
CA THR A 148 3.87 8.21 -24.89
C THR A 148 2.61 8.68 -25.61
N ASP A 149 2.57 8.48 -26.92
CA ASP A 149 1.41 8.77 -27.77
C ASP A 149 0.38 7.63 -27.75
N GLU A 150 -0.80 7.83 -28.34
CA GLU A 150 -1.85 6.81 -28.49
C GLU A 150 -1.35 5.56 -29.24
N ASP A 151 -0.39 5.72 -30.14
CA ASP A 151 0.27 4.65 -30.91
C ASP A 151 1.38 3.91 -30.12
N GLU A 152 1.48 4.10 -28.80
CA GLU A 152 2.56 3.58 -27.93
C GLU A 152 3.97 4.09 -28.30
N ASN A 153 4.06 5.10 -29.16
CA ASN A 153 5.33 5.73 -29.51
C ASN A 153 5.82 6.60 -28.35
N SER A 154 7.01 6.31 -27.84
CA SER A 154 7.59 7.04 -26.71
C SER A 154 8.66 8.03 -27.17
N PHE A 155 8.63 9.25 -26.64
CA PHE A 155 9.64 10.27 -26.89
C PHE A 155 10.04 10.99 -25.61
N LYS A 156 11.27 11.50 -25.60
CA LYS A 156 11.87 12.22 -24.47
C LYS A 156 11.76 13.71 -24.72
N LEU A 157 11.24 14.42 -23.73
CA LEU A 157 11.22 15.87 -23.69
C LEU A 157 12.25 16.35 -22.67
N GLN A 158 13.18 17.19 -23.11
CA GLN A 158 14.26 17.72 -22.28
C GLN A 158 14.07 19.23 -22.10
N LEU A 159 14.61 19.76 -21.00
CA LEU A 159 14.70 21.21 -20.80
C LEU A 159 15.63 21.76 -21.88
N ASN A 160 15.17 22.79 -22.60
CA ASN A 160 16.03 23.58 -23.47
C ASN A 160 17.00 24.43 -22.66
#